data_AF-A0A0P1MHA2-F1
#
_entry.id   AF-A0A0P1MHA2-F1
#
_cell.length_a   1.000
_cell.length_b   1.000
_cell.length_c   1.000
_cell.angle_alpha   90.00
_cell.angle_beta   90.00
_cell.angle_gamma   90.00
#
_symmetry.space_group_name_H-M   'P 1'
#
loop_
_entity.id
_entity.type
_entity.pdbx_description
1 polymer ?
#
loop_
_entity_poly.entity_id
_entity_poly.type
_entity_poly.pdbx_seq_one_letter_code
_entity_poly.pdbx_strand_id
1 'polypeptide(L)'
;MSHVNIEKPVRKKKVKLIAFVNPEGCTGCEVCIEFCPVDCIYKVRGPEYIDSFNGVKSATLDILKESLANGVNPFSNVNGVVIVDEDICIGCKLCAKYCPWETIDMVQKDSE
;
A
#
# COMPACT_ATOMS: atom_id res chain seq x y z
N MET A 1 -18.45 30.17 -4.87
CA MET A 1 -18.10 29.30 -3.72
C MET A 1 -17.93 27.90 -4.34
N SER A 2 -16.74 27.33 -4.43
CA SER A 2 -16.04 26.74 -3.29
C SER A 2 -14.54 26.57 -3.58
N HIS A 3 -13.74 27.17 -2.70
CA HIS A 3 -12.44 26.73 -2.19
C HIS A 3 -11.39 26.17 -3.16
N VAL A 4 -10.43 27.05 -3.48
CA VAL A 4 -9.03 26.75 -3.81
C VAL A 4 -8.49 25.66 -2.88
N ASN A 5 -7.94 24.57 -3.44
CA ASN A 5 -7.15 23.62 -2.65
C ASN A 5 -5.66 23.93 -2.86
N ILE A 6 -5.08 24.59 -1.86
CA ILE A 6 -3.65 24.90 -1.79
C ILE A 6 -2.97 23.59 -1.40
N GLU A 7 -2.33 22.92 -2.36
CA GLU A 7 -1.45 21.78 -2.09
C GLU A 7 -0.26 22.28 -1.27
N LYS A 8 -0.37 22.19 0.06
CA LYS A 8 0.74 22.45 0.97
C LYS A 8 1.84 21.42 0.66
N PRO A 9 3.08 21.83 0.38
CA PRO A 9 4.16 20.89 0.13
C PRO A 9 4.43 20.11 1.42
N VAL A 10 4.03 18.84 1.44
CA VAL A 10 4.34 17.91 2.54
C VAL A 10 5.85 17.79 2.59
N ARG A 11 6.49 18.40 3.60
CA ARG A 11 7.92 18.25 3.85
C ARG A 11 8.19 16.78 4.18
N LYS A 12 8.59 16.00 3.16
CA LYS A 12 8.94 14.59 3.30
C LYS A 12 10.22 14.48 4.14
N LYS A 13 10.09 14.33 5.46
CA LYS A 13 11.16 13.71 6.25
C LYS A 13 11.27 12.28 5.72
N LYS A 14 12.44 11.86 5.24
CA LYS A 14 12.70 10.48 4.82
C LYS A 14 12.44 9.59 6.02
N VAL A 15 11.28 8.93 6.06
CA VAL A 15 10.90 8.05 7.14
C VAL A 15 11.56 6.71 6.85
N LYS A 16 12.38 6.24 7.78
CA LYS A 16 13.06 4.94 7.62
C LYS A 16 12.14 3.75 7.80
N LEU A 17 10.87 3.96 8.17
CA LEU A 17 9.91 2.92 8.52
C LEU A 17 8.65 3.06 7.68
N ILE A 18 8.33 2.05 6.89
CA ILE A 18 7.19 2.01 5.96
C ILE A 18 6.32 0.79 6.26
N ALA A 19 5.03 0.88 5.92
CA ALA A 19 4.13 -0.27 6.01
C ALA A 19 4.26 -1.14 4.76
N PHE A 20 4.39 -2.44 4.96
CA PHE A 20 4.42 -3.47 3.94
C PHE A 20 3.20 -4.36 4.14
N VAL A 21 2.48 -4.66 3.06
CA VAL A 21 1.31 -5.53 3.12
C VAL A 21 1.67 -6.86 2.49
N ASN A 22 1.47 -7.95 3.22
CA ASN A 22 1.63 -9.29 2.65
C ASN A 22 0.42 -9.61 1.75
N PRO A 23 0.61 -9.80 0.44
CA PRO A 23 -0.50 -10.09 -0.49
C PRO A 23 -1.18 -11.44 -0.22
N GLU A 24 -0.51 -12.39 0.42
CA GLU A 24 -1.05 -13.73 0.67
C GLU A 24 -2.13 -13.74 1.78
N GLY A 25 -1.99 -12.87 2.78
CA GLY A 25 -2.96 -12.74 3.89
C GLY A 25 -3.96 -11.59 3.71
N CYS A 26 -3.75 -10.72 2.72
CA CYS A 26 -4.59 -9.56 2.51
C CYS A 26 -5.89 -9.93 1.78
N THR A 27 -7.02 -9.70 2.43
CA THR A 27 -8.36 -9.96 1.84
C THR A 27 -8.96 -8.75 1.12
N GLY A 28 -8.30 -7.59 1.18
CA GLY A 28 -8.81 -6.35 0.60
C GLY A 28 -10.00 -5.76 1.37
N CYS A 29 -10.09 -5.98 2.69
CA CYS A 29 -11.17 -5.47 3.56
C CYS A 29 -11.19 -3.94 3.78
N GLU A 30 -10.22 -3.20 3.22
CA GLU A 30 -10.18 -1.73 3.17
C GLU A 30 -10.09 -0.98 4.52
N VAL A 31 -10.12 -1.67 5.67
CA VAL A 31 -9.99 -1.05 7.00
C VAL A 31 -8.73 -0.17 7.12
N CYS A 32 -7.61 -0.62 6.58
CA CYS A 32 -6.35 0.14 6.63
C CYS A 32 -6.39 1.45 5.85
N ILE A 33 -7.21 1.54 4.79
CA ILE A 33 -7.35 2.74 3.95
C ILE A 33 -8.03 3.84 4.76
N GLU A 34 -9.15 3.51 5.42
CA GLU A 34 -9.93 4.45 6.25
C GLU A 34 -9.13 5.06 7.41
N PHE A 35 -8.17 4.31 7.96
CA PHE A 35 -7.33 4.77 9.07
C PHE A 35 -6.00 5.40 8.63
N CYS A 36 -5.73 5.51 7.33
CA CYS A 36 -4.50 6.09 6.85
C CYS A 36 -4.56 7.63 6.86
N PRO A 37 -3.77 8.33 7.70
CA PRO A 37 -3.86 9.78 7.85
C PRO A 37 -3.30 10.57 6.65
N VAL A 38 -2.57 9.90 5.76
CA VAL A 38 -1.92 10.49 4.58
C VAL A 38 -2.41 9.86 3.27
N ASP A 39 -3.46 9.04 3.33
CA ASP A 39 -4.08 8.41 2.16
C ASP A 39 -3.07 7.73 1.21
N CYS A 40 -2.12 6.98 1.79
CA CYS A 40 -1.04 6.33 1.04
C CYS A 40 -1.33 4.86 0.70
N ILE A 41 -2.56 4.39 0.82
CA ILE A 41 -2.91 2.96 0.67
C ILE A 41 -3.96 2.82 -0.43
N TYR A 42 -3.69 1.97 -1.42
CA TYR A 42 -4.57 1.80 -2.57
C TYR A 42 -4.99 0.33 -2.72
N LYS A 43 -6.22 0.07 -3.18
CA LYS A 43 -6.71 -1.28 -3.45
C LYS A 43 -6.53 -1.66 -4.92
N VAL A 44 -5.94 -2.82 -5.16
CA VAL A 44 -5.74 -3.44 -6.48
C VAL A 44 -6.70 -4.62 -6.59
N ARG A 45 -7.64 -4.56 -7.55
CA ARG A 45 -8.72 -5.55 -7.72
C ARG A 45 -8.40 -6.70 -8.71
N GLY A 46 -7.12 -7.04 -8.86
CA GLY A 46 -6.68 -8.09 -9.78
C GLY A 46 -5.43 -7.72 -10.57
N PRO A 47 -4.90 -8.67 -11.37
CA PRO A 47 -3.69 -8.46 -12.17
C PRO A 47 -3.85 -7.35 -13.22
N GLU A 48 -5.05 -7.20 -13.80
CA GLU A 48 -5.36 -6.16 -14.79
C GLU A 48 -5.23 -4.72 -14.25
N TYR A 49 -5.30 -4.54 -12.93
CA TYR A 49 -5.16 -3.23 -12.29
C TYR A 49 -3.73 -2.88 -11.93
N ILE A 50 -2.80 -3.84 -11.91
CA ILE A 50 -1.40 -3.62 -11.47
C ILE A 50 -0.70 -2.57 -12.33
N ASP A 51 -0.90 -2.62 -13.65
CA ASP A 51 -0.25 -1.68 -14.58
C ASP A 51 -0.65 -0.22 -14.33
N SER A 52 -1.85 0.00 -13.78
CA SER A 52 -2.32 1.35 -13.41
C SER A 52 -1.52 1.95 -12.24
N PHE A 53 -0.80 1.12 -11.47
CA PHE A 53 0.01 1.54 -10.33
C PHE A 53 1.51 1.49 -10.60
N ASN A 54 1.95 1.42 -11.86
CA ASN A 54 3.39 1.38 -12.19
C ASN A 54 4.22 2.58 -11.71
N GLY A 55 3.58 3.71 -11.36
CA GLY A 55 4.23 4.87 -10.75
C GLY A 55 4.31 4.85 -9.21
N VAL A 56 3.67 3.87 -8.56
CA VAL A 56 3.63 3.75 -7.09
C VAL A 56 4.73 2.81 -6.63
N LYS A 57 5.64 3.32 -5.80
CA LYS A 57 6.66 2.48 -5.16
C LYS A 57 6.01 1.73 -4.01
N SER A 58 5.83 0.44 -4.17
CA SER A 58 5.29 -0.41 -3.11
C SER A 58 5.85 -1.82 -3.23
N ALA A 59 6.55 -2.25 -2.18
CA ALA A 59 7.09 -3.61 -2.09
C ALA A 59 6.00 -4.69 -2.30
N THR A 60 4.77 -4.44 -1.88
CA THR A 60 3.64 -5.34 -2.15
C THR A 60 3.37 -5.46 -3.65
N LEU A 61 3.38 -4.37 -4.40
CA LEU A 61 3.17 -4.40 -5.86
C LEU A 61 4.33 -5.11 -6.58
N ASP A 62 5.56 -4.95 -6.10
CA ASP A 62 6.72 -5.66 -6.63
C ASP A 62 6.57 -7.18 -6.46
N ILE A 63 6.15 -7.63 -5.28
CA ILE A 63 5.86 -9.06 -5.02
C ILE A 63 4.68 -9.56 -5.86
N LEU A 64 3.63 -8.76 -6.03
CA LEU A 64 2.48 -9.12 -6.87
C LEU A 64 2.91 -9.32 -8.33
N LYS A 65 3.75 -8.43 -8.86
CA LYS A 65 4.32 -8.55 -10.22
C LYS A 65 5.19 -9.78 -10.36
N GLU A 66 6.07 -10.02 -9.39
CA GLU A 66 6.92 -11.22 -9.37
C GLU A 66 6.09 -12.51 -9.29
N SER A 67 5.06 -12.55 -8.44
CA SER A 67 4.14 -13.69 -8.34
C SER A 67 3.48 -14.00 -9.68
N LEU A 68 2.98 -12.98 -10.38
CA LEU A 68 2.36 -13.14 -11.69
C LEU A 68 3.37 -13.58 -12.76
N ALA A 69 4.60 -13.06 -12.72
CA ALA A 69 5.68 -13.50 -13.62
C ALA A 69 6.03 -14.98 -13.40
N ASN A 70 5.87 -15.48 -12.17
CA ASN A 70 6.04 -16.89 -11.82
C ASN A 70 4.77 -17.75 -12.07
N GLY A 71 3.71 -17.18 -12.65
CA GLY A 71 2.46 -17.88 -12.95
C GLY A 71 1.56 -18.12 -11.73
N VAL A 72 1.84 -17.47 -10.60
CA VAL A 72 1.00 -17.51 -9.40
C VAL A 72 0.06 -16.32 -9.41
N ASN A 73 -1.25 -16.57 -9.31
CA ASN A 73 -2.24 -15.50 -9.22
C ASN A 73 -2.65 -15.26 -7.75
N PRO A 74 -2.04 -14.29 -7.05
CA PRO A 74 -2.35 -13.98 -5.64
C PRO A 74 -3.79 -13.48 -5.44
N PHE A 75 -4.50 -13.13 -6.52
CA PHE A 75 -5.89 -12.65 -6.45
C PHE A 75 -6.95 -13.75 -6.49
N SER A 76 -6.56 -15.02 -6.67
CA SER A 76 -7.51 -16.11 -6.96
C SER A 76 -8.59 -16.33 -5.90
N ASN A 77 -8.33 -15.98 -4.63
CA ASN A 77 -9.25 -16.19 -3.50
C ASN A 77 -9.51 -14.93 -2.67
N VAL A 78 -9.18 -13.74 -3.19
CA VAL A 78 -9.30 -12.47 -2.45
C VAL A 78 -9.95 -11.39 -3.30
N ASN A 79 -10.69 -10.48 -2.67
CA ASN A 79 -11.41 -9.38 -3.33
C ASN A 79 -10.50 -8.25 -3.86
N GLY A 80 -9.19 -8.52 -3.89
CA GLY A 80 -8.14 -7.54 -4.14
C GLY A 80 -7.15 -7.47 -2.97
N VAL A 81 -6.00 -6.88 -3.26
CA VAL A 81 -4.91 -6.66 -2.31
C VAL A 81 -4.70 -5.16 -2.17
N VAL A 82 -4.39 -4.71 -0.96
CA VAL A 82 -4.01 -3.31 -0.74
C VAL A 82 -2.49 -3.15 -0.85
N ILE A 83 -2.05 -2.09 -1.51
CA ILE A 83 -0.65 -1.71 -1.67
C ILE A 83 -0.40 -0.39 -0.93
N VAL A 84 0.81 -0.20 -0.44
CA VAL A 84 1.19 1.01 0.32
C VAL A 84 2.22 1.79 -0.48
N ASP A 85 1.92 3.05 -0.78
CA ASP A 85 2.86 3.98 -1.40
C ASP A 85 3.93 4.40 -0.40
N GLU A 86 5.14 3.91 -0.64
CA GLU A 86 6.31 4.16 0.19
C GLU A 86 6.80 5.60 0.12
N ASP A 87 6.52 6.33 -0.97
CA ASP A 87 6.93 7.73 -1.11
C ASP A 87 6.01 8.69 -0.33
N ILE A 88 4.83 8.22 0.09
CA ILE A 88 3.84 8.97 0.88
C ILE A 88 3.76 8.46 2.33
N CYS A 89 4.00 7.16 2.54
CA CYS A 89 3.91 6.54 3.86
C CYS A 89 4.78 7.25 4.90
N ILE A 90 4.15 7.68 5.99
CA ILE A 90 4.83 8.36 7.11
C ILE A 90 5.17 7.42 8.28
N GLY A 91 4.90 6.12 8.14
CA GLY A 91 5.22 5.13 9.17
C GLY A 91 4.41 5.26 10.48
N CYS A 92 3.18 5.79 10.43
CA CYS A 92 2.36 6.03 11.62
C CYS A 92 1.83 4.76 12.33
N LYS A 93 1.92 3.59 11.68
CA LYS A 93 1.51 2.26 12.19
C LYS A 93 0.01 2.05 12.46
N LEU A 94 -0.85 3.00 12.12
CA LEU A 94 -2.31 2.85 12.33
C LEU A 94 -2.88 1.71 11.49
N CYS A 95 -2.45 1.58 10.23
CA CYS A 95 -2.88 0.49 9.35
C CYS A 95 -2.56 -0.90 9.94
N ALA A 96 -1.33 -1.10 10.44
CA ALA A 96 -0.94 -2.36 11.07
C ALA A 96 -1.74 -2.66 12.34
N LYS A 97 -2.01 -1.64 13.17
CA LYS A 97 -2.79 -1.79 14.39
C LYS A 97 -4.25 -2.17 14.13
N TYR A 98 -4.86 -1.63 13.09
CA TYR A 98 -6.29 -1.84 12.79
C TYR A 98 -6.54 -2.95 11.78
N CYS A 99 -5.49 -3.57 11.23
CA CYS A 99 -5.66 -4.67 10.30
C CYS A 99 -6.23 -5.89 11.04
N PRO A 100 -7.45 -6.38 10.69
CA PRO A 100 -8.04 -7.54 11.35
C PRO A 100 -7.34 -8.86 10.96
N TRP A 101 -6.56 -8.84 9.88
CA TRP A 101 -5.84 -10.00 9.35
C TRP A 101 -4.36 -10.01 9.70
N GLU A 102 -3.88 -9.02 10.47
CA GLU A 102 -2.49 -8.89 10.91
C GLU A 102 -1.46 -9.07 9.77
N THR A 103 -1.83 -8.64 8.56
CA THR A 103 -1.05 -8.88 7.34
C THR A 103 -0.10 -7.72 6.99
N ILE A 104 -0.06 -6.70 7.83
CA ILE A 104 0.69 -5.47 7.59
C ILE A 104 1.88 -5.40 8.54
N ASP A 105 3.06 -5.49 7.99
CA ASP A 105 4.34 -5.39 8.70
C ASP A 105 4.95 -4.00 8.54
N MET A 106 5.76 -3.58 9.51
CA MET A 106 6.51 -2.32 9.42
C MET A 106 7.97 -2.64 9.09
N VAL A 107 8.39 -2.33 7.87
CA VAL A 107 9.73 -2.63 7.37
C VAL A 107 10.59 -1.37 7.27
N GLN A 108 11.91 -1.54 7.40
CA GLN A 108 12.84 -0.44 7.25
C GLN A 108 13.20 -0.25 5.78
N LYS A 109 12.98 0.94 5.23
CA LYS A 109 13.43 1.29 3.88
C LYS A 109 14.81 1.92 4.00
N ASP A 110 15.85 1.12 3.77
CA ASP A 110 17.20 1.66 3.69
C ASP A 110 17.26 2.63 2.50
N SER A 111 17.75 3.82 2.77
CA SER A 111 17.83 4.89 1.78
C SER A 111 19.12 4.71 0.99
N GLU A 112 19.09 3.86 -0.03
CA GLU A 112 20.18 3.78 -1.01
C GLU A 112 20.20 5.03 -1.92
#